data_AF-A0A3M1GD77-F1
#
_entry.id   AF-A0A3M1GD77-F1
#
_cell.length_a   1.000
_cell.length_b   1.000
_cell.length_c   1.000
_cell.angle_alpha   90.00
_cell.angle_beta   90.00
_cell.angle_gamma   90.00
#
_symmetry.space_group_name_H-M   'P 1'
#
loop_
_entity.id
_entity.type
_entity.pdbx_description
1 polymer ?
#
loop_
_entity_poly.entity_id
_entity_poly.type
_entity_poly.pdbx_seq_one_letter_code
_entity_poly.pdbx_strand_id
1 'polypeptide(L)' 'MRSTVDIDEKLLEEAKKLTSIKTKKELINLSLRELVRRKRLEHLLSLYGTCPVDLSMKDVEKFREDET' A
#
# COMPACT_ATOMS: atom_id res chain seq x y z
N MET A 1 17.83 -6.35 10.81
CA MET A 1 18.59 -5.21 11.38
C MET A 1 18.21 -5.04 12.83
N ARG A 2 19.17 -4.70 13.70
CA ARG A 2 18.91 -4.31 15.09
C ARG A 2 19.23 -2.83 15.22
N SER A 3 18.29 -2.05 15.74
CA SER A 3 18.39 -0.60 15.82
C SER A 3 17.71 -0.14 17.12
N THR A 4 18.20 0.95 17.69
CA THR A 4 17.56 1.65 18.80
C THR A 4 16.72 2.77 18.20
N VAL A 5 15.45 2.84 18.58
CA VAL A 5 14.50 3.84 18.07
C VAL A 5 13.73 4.36 19.28
N ASP A 6 13.56 5.67 19.34
CA ASP A 6 12.72 6.30 20.36
C ASP A 6 11.25 6.25 19.92
N ILE A 7 10.37 5.72 20.78
CA ILE A 7 8.97 5.44 20.48
C ILE A 7 8.14 5.79 21.71
N ASP A 8 7.03 6.50 21.51
CA ASP A 8 6.06 6.78 22.57
C ASP A 8 5.48 5.47 23.15
N GLU A 9 5.74 5.23 24.44
CA GLU A 9 5.29 4.03 25.15
C GLU A 9 3.75 3.94 25.22
N LYS A 10 3.04 5.07 25.33
CA LYS A 10 1.57 5.07 25.39
C LYS A 10 0.97 4.59 24.07
N LEU A 11 1.49 5.11 22.96
CA LEU A 11 1.08 4.70 21.62
C LEU A 11 1.38 3.21 21.37
N LEU A 12 2.55 2.74 21.83
CA LEU A 12 2.94 1.35 21.70
C LEU A 12 2.01 0.41 22.48
N GLU A 13 1.64 0.77 23.70
CA GLU A 13 0.72 -0.02 24.53
C GLU A 13 -0.71 -0.01 23.97
N GLU A 14 -1.18 1.13 23.47
CA GLU A 14 -2.47 1.19 22.77
C GLU A 14 -2.48 0.29 21.54
N ALA A 15 -1.45 0.37 20.70
CA ALA A 15 -1.33 -0.44 19.51
C ALA A 15 -1.24 -1.94 19.83
N LYS A 16 -0.56 -2.34 20.92
CA LYS A 16 -0.57 -3.73 21.40
C LYS A 16 -1.97 -4.18 21.81
N LYS A 17 -2.72 -3.35 22.55
CA LYS A 17 -4.09 -3.68 22.98
C LYS A 17 -5.03 -3.87 21.79
N LEU A 18 -4.93 -3.01 20.78
CA LEU A 18 -5.78 -3.07 19.58
C LEU A 18 -5.43 -4.26 18.67
N THR A 19 -4.16 -4.64 18.59
CA THR A 19 -3.69 -5.69 17.67
C THR A 19 -3.52 -7.06 18.32
N SER A 20 -3.56 -7.14 19.66
CA SER A 20 -3.22 -8.34 20.45
C SER A 20 -1.80 -8.89 20.20
N ILE A 21 -0.90 -8.07 19.64
CA ILE A 21 0.49 -8.46 19.36
C ILE A 21 1.32 -8.39 20.64
N LYS A 22 2.09 -9.45 20.90
CA LYS A 22 2.86 -9.60 22.13
C LYS A 22 4.21 -8.89 22.08
N THR A 23 4.83 -8.79 20.91
CA THR A 23 6.22 -8.31 20.81
C THR A 23 6.33 -6.94 20.15
N LYS A 24 7.20 -6.07 20.71
CA LYS A 24 7.50 -4.75 20.14
C LYS A 24 7.96 -4.86 18.67
N LYS A 25 8.79 -5.86 18.37
CA LYS A 25 9.33 -6.12 17.02
C LYS A 25 8.23 -6.43 16.00
N GLU A 26 7.31 -7.33 16.34
CA GLU A 26 6.24 -7.74 15.44
C GLU A 26 5.27 -6.59 15.17
N LEU A 27 4.94 -5.82 16.20
CA LEU A 27 4.08 -4.65 16.08
C LEU A 27 4.71 -3.58 15.17
N ILE A 28 6.01 -3.30 15.32
CA ILE A 28 6.74 -2.36 14.46
C ILE A 28 6.78 -2.87 13.01
N ASN A 29 7.01 -4.17 12.80
CA ASN A 29 7.01 -4.72 11.44
C ASN A 29 5.62 -4.64 10.79
N LEU A 30 4.56 -4.88 11.55
CA LEU A 30 3.19 -4.75 11.06
C LEU A 30 2.88 -3.30 10.68
N SER A 31 3.21 -2.33 11.53
CA SER A 31 2.92 -0.92 11.28
C SER A 31 3.66 -0.40 10.04
N LEU A 32 4.92 -0.82 9.84
CA LEU A 32 5.68 -0.48 8.63
C LEU A 32 5.06 -1.11 7.37
N ARG A 33 4.62 -2.36 7.43
CA ARG A 33 3.93 -3.01 6.29
C ARG A 33 2.65 -2.28 5.93
N GLU A 34 1.85 -1.89 6.92
CA GLU A 34 0.59 -1.20 6.68
C GLU A 34 0.81 0.22 6.16
N LEU A 35 1.84 0.93 6.65
CA LEU A 35 2.23 2.22 6.11
C LEU A 35 2.60 2.13 4.62
N VAL A 36 3.43 1.16 4.25
CA VAL A 36 3.81 0.93 2.85
C VAL A 36 2.58 0.57 2.00
N ARG A 37 1.70 -0.30 2.51
CA ARG A 37 0.46 -0.68 1.82
C ARG A 37 -0.42 0.54 1.57
N ARG A 38 -0.60 1.41 2.57
CA ARG A 38 -1.39 2.64 2.45
C ARG A 38 -0.78 3.59 1.42
N LYS A 39 0.54 3.78 1.43
CA LYS A 39 1.23 4.62 0.42
C LYS A 39 1.10 4.10 -1.00
N ARG A 40 1.13 2.77 -1.20
CA ARG A 40 0.88 2.17 -2.52
C ARG A 40 -0.56 2.40 -2.98
N LEU A 41 -1.53 2.32 -2.09
CA LEU A 41 -2.93 2.62 -2.40
C LEU A 41 -3.12 4.11 -2.72
N GLU A 42 -2.53 5.02 -1.94
CA GLU A 42 -2.53 6.46 -2.22
C GLU A 42 -1.93 6.75 -3.61
N HIS A 43 -0.83 6.09 -3.97
CA HIS A 43 -0.24 6.21 -5.30
C HIS A 43 -1.16 5.66 -6.40
N LEU A 44 -1.76 4.48 -6.21
CA LEU A 44 -2.69 3.93 -7.20
C LEU A 44 -3.90 4.85 -7.41
N LEU A 45 -4.45 5.41 -6.33
CA LEU A 45 -5.52 6.41 -6.41
C LEU A 45 -5.07 7.68 -7.15
N SER A 46 -3.82 8.12 -6.96
CA SER A 46 -3.29 9.27 -7.70
C SER A 46 -3.17 9.04 -9.21
N LEU A 47 -3.11 7.77 -9.64
CA LEU A 47 -3.10 7.39 -11.05
C LEU A 47 -4.50 7.32 -11.67
N TYR A 48 -5.55 7.39 -10.84
CA TYR A 48 -6.93 7.34 -11.32
C TYR A 48 -7.24 8.60 -12.15
N GLY A 49 -7.63 8.40 -13.41
CA GLY A 49 -7.92 9.48 -14.34
C GLY A 49 -6.69 10.16 -14.96
N THR A 50 -5.47 9.81 -14.53
CA THR A 50 -4.23 10.29 -15.17
C THR A 50 -3.68 9.30 -16.18
N CYS A 51 -4.34 8.17 -16.41
CA CYS A 51 -3.91 7.21 -17.42
C CYS A 51 -4.10 7.86 -18.80
N PRO A 52 -3.02 8.15 -19.54
CA PRO A 52 -3.12 8.64 -20.90
C PRO A 52 -3.38 7.44 -21.80
N VAL A 53 -4.57 6.86 -21.66
CA VAL A 53 -5.06 5.88 -22.63
C VAL A 53 -5.53 6.69 -23.83
N ASP A 54 -4.57 7.11 -24.66
CA ASP A 54 -4.83 7.69 -25.97
C ASP A 54 -5.18 6.54 -26.93
N LEU A 55 -6.36 5.94 -26.70
CA LEU A 55 -6.91 4.91 -27.58
C LEU A 55 -8.06 5.52 -28.37
N SER A 56 -7.91 5.52 -29.69
CA SER A 56 -9.02 5.80 -30.59
C SER A 56 -9.88 4.54 -30.76
N MET A 57 -11.11 4.71 -31.27
CA MET A 57 -11.99 3.57 -31.58
C MET A 57 -11.34 2.57 -32.55
N LYS A 58 -10.48 3.05 -33.46
CA LYS A 58 -9.75 2.20 -34.41
C LYS A 58 -8.70 1.33 -33.72
N ASP A 59 -8.05 1.85 -32.68
CA ASP A 59 -7.07 1.08 -31.92
C ASP A 59 -7.76 -0.04 -31.13
N VAL A 60 -8.95 0.25 -30.56
CA VAL A 60 -9.78 -0.73 -29.87
C VAL A 60 -10.31 -1.82 -30.81
N GLU A 61 -10.70 -1.47 -32.04
CA GLU A 61 -11.15 -2.43 -33.06
C GLU A 61 -10.02 -3.40 -33.45
N LYS A 62 -8.81 -2.89 -33.69
CA LYS A 62 -7.63 -3.73 -34.01
C LYS A 62 -7.32 -4.77 -32.94
N PHE A 63 -7.34 -4.40 -31.66
CA PHE A 63 -7.03 -5.35 -30.58
C PHE A 63 -8.04 -6.50 -30.47
N ARG A 64 -9.26 -6.35 -31.02
CA ARG A 64 -10.28 -7.39 -31.02
C ARG A 64 -10.16 -8.34 -32.22
N GLU A 65 -9.47 -7.93 -33.28
CA GLU A 65 -9.23 -8.76 -34.47
C GLU A 65 -8.14 -9.81 -34.21
N ASP A 66 -7.18 -9.54 -33.31
CA ASP A 66 -6.10 -10.46 -32.93
C ASP A 66 -6.57 -11.66 -32.05
N GLU A 67 -7.87 -11.74 -31.71
CA GLU A 67 -8.48 -12.88 -30.99
C GLU A 67 -9.09 -13.97 -31.91
N THR A 68 -9.00 -13.82 -33.24
CA THR A 68 -9.45 -14.81 -34.24
C THR A 68 -8.33 -15.34 -35.11
#